data_AF-A0A6A3GCL3-F1
#
_entry.id   AF-A0A6A3GCL3-F1
#
_cell.length_a   1.000
_cell.length_b   1.000
_cell.length_c   1.000
_cell.angle_alpha   90.00
_cell.angle_beta   90.00
_cell.angle_gamma   90.00
#
_symmetry.space_group_name_H-M   'P 1'
#
loop_
_entity.id
_entity.type
_entity.pdbx_description
1 polymer ?
#
loop_
_entity_poly.entity_id
_entity_poly.type
_entity_poly.pdbx_seq_one_letter_code
_entity_poly.pdbx_strand_id
1 'polypeptide(L)'
;MSANADMRQHLVQQTRLAVLNKAMTAHGLTLPGSAFPVSRDDAGGPEFLLNLPLKSALSEFARRSRTSLPAFVELIRGQTEADYRPNKSLVPAVLKELCAGYKHLDQLQDIARVGVEVTLKATPPRQVNRPSNHGSAQDRVNVLRKNIRKEQDAWRCLVLDLDLLEQWP
;
A
#
# COMPACT_ATOMS: atom_id res chain seq x y z
N MET A 1 -6.61 -1.84 -21.19
CA MET A 1 -7.46 -1.65 -19.99
C MET A 1 -8.61 -0.75 -20.36
N SER A 2 -9.82 -1.02 -19.90
CA SER A 2 -11.03 -0.28 -20.28
C SER A 2 -11.04 1.10 -19.61
N ALA A 3 -11.36 2.16 -20.36
CA ALA A 3 -11.42 3.55 -19.85
C ALA A 3 -12.28 3.70 -18.58
N ASN A 4 -13.32 2.88 -18.43
CA ASN A 4 -14.17 2.86 -17.24
C ASN A 4 -13.43 2.39 -15.98
N ALA A 5 -12.50 1.43 -16.12
CA ALA A 5 -11.69 0.95 -15.01
C ALA A 5 -10.73 2.04 -14.51
N ASP A 6 -10.12 2.79 -15.44
CA ASP A 6 -9.20 3.88 -15.14
C ASP A 6 -9.93 5.05 -14.46
N MET A 7 -11.10 5.43 -14.97
CA MET A 7 -11.95 6.46 -14.35
C MET A 7 -12.36 6.08 -12.93
N ARG A 8 -12.81 4.84 -12.73
CA ARG A 8 -13.18 4.33 -11.40
C ARG A 8 -11.98 4.36 -10.45
N GLN A 9 -10.82 3.89 -10.90
CA GLN A 9 -9.61 3.90 -10.08
C GLN A 9 -9.22 5.32 -9.69
N HIS A 10 -9.30 6.27 -10.62
CA HIS A 10 -9.00 7.68 -10.37
C HIS A 10 -9.95 8.28 -9.32
N LEU A 11 -11.25 8.04 -9.44
CA LEU A 11 -12.24 8.54 -8.48
C LEU A 11 -12.04 7.94 -7.08
N VAL A 12 -11.77 6.64 -6.99
CA VAL A 12 -11.46 5.97 -5.71
C VAL A 12 -10.20 6.57 -5.08
N GLN A 13 -9.17 6.83 -5.88
CA GLN A 13 -7.94 7.46 -5.41
C GLN A 13 -8.20 8.88 -4.91
N GLN A 14 -8.96 9.70 -5.64
CA GLN A 14 -9.29 11.06 -5.22
C GLN A 14 -10.05 11.09 -3.89
N THR A 15 -11.10 10.27 -3.76
CA THR A 15 -11.90 10.18 -2.52
C THR A 15 -11.02 9.77 -1.33
N ARG A 16 -10.18 8.75 -1.52
CA ARG A 16 -9.24 8.28 -0.49
C ARG A 16 -8.27 9.38 -0.05
N LEU A 17 -7.68 10.12 -1.00
CA LEU A 17 -6.76 11.21 -0.69
C LEU A 17 -7.46 12.38 0.00
N ALA A 18 -8.72 12.68 -0.35
CA ALA A 18 -9.50 13.70 0.34
C ALA A 18 -9.76 13.33 1.80
N VAL A 19 -10.12 12.07 2.08
CA VAL A 19 -10.32 11.57 3.45
C VAL A 19 -9.02 11.60 4.24
N LEU A 20 -7.92 11.12 3.66
CA LEU A 20 -6.60 11.18 4.29
C LEU A 20 -6.17 12.61 4.59
N ASN A 21 -6.31 13.52 3.62
CA ASN A 21 -5.94 14.92 3.81
C ASN A 21 -6.78 15.59 4.91
N LYS A 22 -8.08 15.27 4.99
CA LYS A 22 -8.95 15.73 6.08
C LYS A 22 -8.47 15.21 7.45
N ALA A 23 -8.11 13.93 7.52
CA ALA A 23 -7.58 13.32 8.74
C ALA A 23 -6.25 13.98 9.15
N MET A 24 -5.30 14.16 8.23
CA MET A 24 -4.03 14.82 8.50
C MET A 24 -4.22 16.28 8.95
N THR A 25 -5.15 17.00 8.32
CA THR A 25 -5.46 18.40 8.67
C THR A 25 -5.98 18.51 10.10
N ALA A 26 -6.76 17.53 10.58
CA ALA A 26 -7.21 17.48 11.98
C ALA A 26 -6.05 17.38 13.00
N HIS A 27 -4.85 16.96 12.55
CA HIS A 27 -3.63 16.91 13.35
C HIS A 27 -2.61 18.02 12.98
N GLY A 28 -3.06 19.05 12.26
CA GLY A 28 -2.22 20.18 11.85
C GLY A 28 -1.14 19.81 10.83
N LEU A 29 -1.40 18.80 10.00
CA LEU A 29 -0.52 18.34 8.93
C LEU A 29 -1.19 18.52 7.58
N THR A 30 -0.38 18.72 6.55
CA THR A 30 -0.83 18.79 5.16
C THR A 30 -0.26 17.62 4.37
N LEU A 31 -1.07 17.06 3.47
CA LEU A 31 -0.56 16.05 2.55
C LEU A 31 0.37 16.73 1.52
N PRO A 32 1.62 16.26 1.37
CA PRO A 32 2.56 16.88 0.45
C PRO A 32 2.12 16.67 -1.01
N GLY A 33 2.37 17.68 -1.84
CA GLY A 33 2.09 17.64 -3.28
C GLY A 33 3.03 16.69 -4.05
N SER A 34 2.72 16.48 -5.33
CA SER A 34 3.41 15.52 -6.20
C SER A 34 4.77 16.00 -6.77
N ALA A 35 5.27 17.17 -6.37
CA ALA A 35 6.38 17.85 -7.03
C ALA A 35 7.79 17.38 -6.60
N PHE A 36 7.92 16.30 -5.82
CA PHE A 36 9.23 15.85 -5.34
C PHE A 36 10.03 15.11 -6.43
N PRO A 37 11.31 15.45 -6.69
CA PRO A 37 12.12 14.81 -7.73
C PRO A 37 12.18 13.29 -7.59
N VAL A 38 12.04 12.56 -8.70
CA VAL A 38 12.13 11.08 -8.74
C VAL A 38 13.59 10.61 -8.73
N SER A 39 14.48 11.38 -9.31
CA SER A 39 15.92 11.13 -9.37
C SER A 39 16.70 12.44 -9.40
N ARG A 40 18.01 12.33 -9.18
CA ARG A 40 18.99 13.38 -9.45
C ARG A 40 20.14 12.80 -10.27
N ASP A 41 20.79 13.66 -11.04
CA ASP A 41 21.97 13.26 -11.80
C ASP A 41 23.18 13.12 -10.87
N ASP A 42 23.92 12.03 -11.03
CA ASP A 42 25.17 11.74 -10.35
C ASP A 42 26.21 11.26 -11.37
N ALA A 43 27.50 11.34 -11.03
CA ALA A 43 28.61 11.00 -11.92
C ALA A 43 28.56 9.55 -12.44
N GLY A 44 27.90 8.64 -11.71
CA GLY A 44 27.69 7.24 -12.09
C GLY A 44 26.35 6.92 -12.77
N GLY A 45 25.55 7.94 -13.11
CA GLY A 45 24.18 7.79 -13.65
C GLY A 45 23.10 8.28 -12.66
N PRO A 46 21.81 8.12 -12.98
CA PRO A 46 20.73 8.68 -12.16
C PRO A 46 20.64 7.99 -10.80
N GLU A 47 20.68 8.77 -9.72
CA GLU A 47 20.35 8.30 -8.38
C GLU A 47 18.85 8.50 -8.13
N PHE A 48 18.13 7.42 -7.87
CA PHE A 48 16.70 7.45 -7.57
C PHE A 48 16.43 7.81 -6.11
N LEU A 49 15.42 8.65 -5.91
CA LEU A 49 15.05 9.22 -4.62
C LEU A 49 13.67 8.71 -4.17
N LEU A 50 13.58 8.36 -2.89
CA LEU A 50 12.30 8.12 -2.24
C LEU A 50 11.54 9.45 -2.09
N ASN A 51 10.21 9.41 -2.00
CA ASN A 51 9.41 10.60 -1.72
C ASN A 51 9.51 10.92 -0.21
N LEU A 52 10.57 11.63 0.16
CA LEU A 52 10.88 11.98 1.55
C LEU A 52 9.82 12.89 2.19
N PRO A 53 9.25 13.90 1.49
CA PRO A 53 8.15 14.68 2.04
C PRO A 53 6.95 13.81 2.42
N LEU A 54 6.55 12.87 1.53
CA LEU A 54 5.45 11.96 1.81
C LEU A 54 5.76 11.02 2.99
N LYS A 55 6.97 10.45 3.02
CA LYS A 55 7.44 9.65 4.16
C LYS A 55 7.33 10.44 5.48
N SER A 56 7.86 11.66 5.50
CA SER A 56 7.88 12.51 6.68
C SER A 56 6.46 12.85 7.16
N ALA A 57 5.61 13.31 6.26
CA ALA A 57 4.24 13.69 6.59
C ALA A 57 3.40 12.52 7.10
N LEU A 58 3.53 11.34 6.49
CA LEU A 58 2.82 10.13 6.94
C LEU A 58 3.36 9.59 8.27
N SER A 59 4.69 9.65 8.48
CA SER A 59 5.29 9.22 9.74
C SER A 59 4.90 10.14 10.88
N GLU A 60 4.92 11.45 10.64
CA GLU A 60 4.47 12.43 11.63
C GLU A 60 2.97 12.29 11.93
N PHE A 61 2.16 12.01 10.91
CA PHE A 61 0.74 11.74 11.11
C PHE A 61 0.52 10.47 11.96
N ALA A 62 1.28 9.40 11.73
CA ALA A 62 1.23 8.20 12.57
C ALA A 62 1.56 8.52 14.04
N ARG A 63 2.63 9.30 14.29
CA ARG A 63 3.03 9.72 15.65
C ARG A 63 1.95 10.57 16.34
N ARG A 64 1.41 11.58 15.65
CA ARG A 64 0.42 12.52 16.22
C ARG A 64 -0.93 11.88 16.44
N SER A 65 -1.37 11.04 15.52
CA SER A 65 -2.67 10.37 15.62
C SER A 65 -2.67 9.24 16.64
N ARG A 66 -1.49 8.66 16.95
CA ARG A 66 -1.34 7.47 17.79
C ARG A 66 -2.27 6.33 17.39
N THR A 67 -2.60 6.27 16.10
CA THR A 67 -3.45 5.22 15.56
C THR A 67 -2.73 3.88 15.61
N SER A 68 -3.50 2.81 15.82
CA SER A 68 -2.99 1.45 15.66
C SER A 68 -2.59 1.22 14.20
N LEU A 69 -1.63 0.32 13.95
CA LEU A 69 -1.23 -0.02 12.58
C LEU A 69 -2.42 -0.45 11.70
N PRO A 70 -3.38 -1.27 12.18
CA PRO A 70 -4.58 -1.58 11.39
C PRO A 70 -5.38 -0.33 11.00
N ALA A 71 -5.71 0.54 11.96
CA ALA A 71 -6.49 1.75 11.69
C ALA A 71 -5.77 2.71 10.74
N PHE A 72 -4.45 2.83 10.88
CA PHE A 72 -3.62 3.62 9.98
C PHE A 72 -3.65 3.07 8.55
N VAL A 73 -3.43 1.76 8.38
CA VAL A 73 -3.46 1.09 7.08
C VAL A 73 -4.86 1.18 6.45
N GLU A 74 -5.91 1.02 7.24
CA GLU A 74 -7.31 1.15 6.81
C GLU A 74 -7.62 2.54 6.26
N LEU A 75 -7.18 3.59 6.95
CA LEU A 75 -7.31 4.96 6.46
C LEU A 75 -6.56 5.15 5.14
N ILE A 76 -5.29 4.72 5.07
CA ILE A 76 -4.45 4.88 3.88
C ILE A 76 -5.01 4.13 2.67
N ARG A 77 -5.61 2.96 2.86
CA ARG A 77 -6.22 2.17 1.77
C ARG A 77 -7.64 2.61 1.41
N GLY A 78 -8.25 3.52 2.19
CA GLY A 78 -9.64 3.92 2.02
C GLY A 78 -10.61 2.79 2.38
N GLN A 79 -10.32 2.03 3.42
CA GLN A 79 -11.22 1.04 3.98
C GLN A 79 -12.45 1.72 4.59
N THR A 80 -13.63 1.14 4.40
CA THR A 80 -14.87 1.59 5.03
C THR A 80 -15.61 0.38 5.57
N GLU A 81 -16.51 0.57 6.55
CA GLU A 81 -17.36 -0.51 7.07
C GLU A 81 -18.17 -1.22 5.96
N ALA A 82 -18.57 -0.47 4.92
CA ALA A 82 -19.31 -1.00 3.78
C ALA A 82 -18.44 -1.79 2.78
N ASP A 83 -17.13 -1.60 2.79
CA ASP A 83 -16.22 -2.30 1.90
C ASP A 83 -14.96 -2.69 2.68
N TYR A 84 -14.96 -3.93 3.20
CA TYR A 84 -13.81 -4.49 3.89
C TYR A 84 -12.86 -5.32 3.01
N ARG A 85 -13.11 -5.38 1.71
CA ARG A 85 -12.43 -6.31 0.80
C ARG A 85 -10.90 -6.16 0.85
N PRO A 86 -10.15 -7.28 0.90
CA PRO A 86 -8.70 -7.27 1.00
C PRO A 86 -8.03 -6.75 -0.27
N ASN A 87 -8.61 -6.99 -1.45
CA ASN A 87 -8.16 -6.43 -2.72
C ASN A 87 -9.29 -5.62 -3.37
N LYS A 88 -9.17 -4.29 -3.35
CA LYS A 88 -10.20 -3.38 -3.89
C LYS A 88 -10.40 -3.50 -5.40
N SER A 89 -9.39 -3.97 -6.12
CA SER A 89 -9.43 -4.22 -7.56
C SER A 89 -10.27 -5.44 -7.93
N LEU A 90 -10.47 -6.39 -6.99
CA LEU A 90 -11.33 -7.55 -7.21
C LEU A 90 -12.77 -7.22 -6.82
N VAL A 91 -13.59 -6.87 -7.80
CA VAL A 91 -15.00 -6.50 -7.60
C VAL A 91 -15.89 -7.73 -7.83
N PRO A 92 -16.56 -8.28 -6.80
CA PRO A 92 -17.35 -9.51 -6.94
C PRO A 92 -18.42 -9.44 -8.04
N ALA A 93 -19.10 -8.29 -8.18
CA ALA A 93 -20.10 -8.09 -9.24
C ALA A 93 -19.49 -8.19 -10.65
N VAL A 94 -18.31 -7.61 -10.86
CA VAL A 94 -17.59 -7.67 -12.14
C VAL A 94 -17.10 -9.09 -12.42
N LEU A 95 -16.61 -9.79 -11.39
CA LEU A 95 -16.19 -11.19 -11.51
C LEU A 95 -17.37 -12.10 -11.88
N LYS A 96 -18.55 -11.87 -11.27
CA LYS A 96 -19.78 -12.61 -11.59
C LYS A 96 -20.15 -12.50 -13.07
N GLU A 97 -20.05 -11.30 -13.64
CA GLU A 97 -20.38 -11.05 -15.05
C GLU A 97 -19.30 -11.60 -15.99
N LEU A 98 -18.03 -11.24 -15.77
CA LEU A 98 -16.93 -11.58 -16.69
C LEU A 98 -16.52 -13.05 -16.63
N CYS A 99 -16.72 -13.71 -15.49
CA CYS A 99 -16.36 -15.11 -15.30
C CYS A 99 -17.61 -16.01 -15.26
N ALA A 100 -18.70 -15.60 -15.91
CA ALA A 100 -19.90 -16.42 -16.04
C ALA A 100 -19.56 -17.80 -16.66
N GLY A 101 -20.03 -18.88 -16.02
CA GLY A 101 -19.72 -20.25 -16.42
C GLY A 101 -18.36 -20.79 -15.96
N TYR A 102 -17.55 -19.98 -15.27
CA TYR A 102 -16.32 -20.48 -14.65
C TYR A 102 -16.65 -21.42 -13.49
N LYS A 103 -16.10 -22.64 -13.53
CA LYS A 103 -16.39 -23.69 -12.54
C LYS A 103 -16.14 -23.31 -11.08
N HIS A 104 -15.24 -22.35 -10.84
CA HIS A 104 -14.87 -21.91 -9.49
C HIS A 104 -15.25 -20.45 -9.22
N LEU A 105 -16.32 -19.96 -9.88
CA LEU A 105 -16.77 -18.58 -9.75
C LEU A 105 -17.12 -18.22 -8.31
N ASP A 106 -17.73 -19.14 -7.57
CA ASP A 106 -18.10 -18.89 -6.17
C ASP A 106 -16.85 -18.72 -5.30
N GLN A 107 -15.86 -19.61 -5.41
CA GLN A 107 -14.59 -19.44 -4.69
C GLN A 107 -13.86 -18.15 -5.10
N LEU A 108 -13.92 -17.78 -6.38
CA LEU A 108 -13.31 -16.53 -6.86
C LEU A 108 -14.01 -15.30 -6.27
N GLN A 109 -15.33 -15.32 -6.14
CA GLN A 109 -16.09 -14.27 -5.46
C GLN A 109 -15.80 -14.22 -3.96
N ASP A 110 -15.64 -15.38 -3.30
CA ASP A 110 -15.29 -15.44 -1.88
C ASP A 110 -13.89 -14.86 -1.64
N ILE A 111 -12.91 -15.24 -2.47
CA ILE A 111 -11.56 -14.65 -2.43
C ILE A 111 -11.60 -13.13 -2.60
N ALA A 112 -12.46 -12.62 -3.48
CA ALA A 112 -12.62 -11.18 -3.67
C ALA A 112 -13.30 -10.48 -2.47
N ARG A 113 -14.18 -11.17 -1.74
CA ARG A 113 -14.92 -10.64 -0.60
C ARG A 113 -14.09 -10.64 0.68
N VAL A 114 -13.56 -11.82 1.05
CA VAL A 114 -12.94 -12.06 2.36
C VAL A 114 -11.44 -12.31 2.27
N GLY A 115 -10.93 -12.61 1.07
CA GLY A 115 -9.52 -12.94 0.85
C GLY A 115 -9.29 -14.43 0.74
N VAL A 116 -8.02 -14.80 0.66
CA VAL A 116 -7.63 -16.21 0.62
C VAL A 116 -7.52 -16.71 2.05
N GLU A 117 -8.43 -17.59 2.45
CA GLU A 117 -8.30 -18.37 3.68
C GLU A 117 -7.63 -19.70 3.36
N VAL A 118 -6.53 -20.00 4.07
CA VAL A 118 -5.81 -21.26 3.93
C VAL A 118 -5.85 -22.04 5.23
N THR A 119 -6.33 -23.28 5.16
CA THR A 119 -6.20 -24.23 6.27
C THR A 119 -4.86 -24.95 6.14
N LEU A 120 -3.95 -24.67 7.06
CA LEU A 120 -2.67 -25.37 7.11
C LEU A 120 -2.87 -26.76 7.70
N LYS A 121 -2.23 -27.78 7.09
CA LYS A 121 -2.27 -29.17 7.61
C LYS A 121 -1.55 -29.32 8.94
N ALA A 122 -0.57 -28.45 9.20
CA ALA A 122 0.18 -28.36 10.44
C ALA A 122 0.66 -26.92 10.61
N THR A 123 0.80 -26.48 11.86
CA THR A 123 1.37 -25.15 12.17
C THR A 123 2.84 -25.11 11.72
N PRO A 124 3.26 -24.13 10.90
CA PRO A 124 4.66 -24.02 10.49
C PRO A 124 5.54 -23.77 11.73
N PRO A 125 6.75 -24.33 11.79
CA PRO A 125 7.64 -24.12 12.92
C PRO A 125 7.96 -22.63 13.04
N ARG A 126 8.02 -22.12 14.28
CA ARG A 126 8.41 -20.73 14.53
C ARG A 126 9.84 -20.53 14.03
N GLN A 127 10.00 -19.64 13.07
CA GLN A 127 11.32 -19.25 12.60
C GLN A 127 12.03 -18.43 13.70
N VAL A 128 13.06 -19.01 14.31
CA VAL A 128 13.88 -18.37 15.35
C VAL A 128 15.09 -17.64 14.76
N ASN A 129 15.60 -18.09 13.62
CA ASN A 129 16.74 -17.50 12.95
C ASN A 129 16.32 -16.91 11.60
N ARG A 130 16.75 -15.68 11.32
CA ARG A 130 16.63 -15.10 9.98
C ARG A 130 17.59 -15.84 9.04
N PRO A 131 17.13 -16.46 7.93
CA PRO A 131 18.03 -17.03 6.96
C PRO A 131 18.88 -15.92 6.33
N SER A 132 20.12 -16.26 5.94
CA SER A 132 20.99 -15.33 5.23
C SER A 132 20.24 -14.84 3.99
N ASN A 133 19.97 -13.53 3.91
CA ASN A 133 19.43 -12.94 2.70
C ASN A 133 20.54 -12.80 1.67
N HIS A 134 20.18 -12.94 0.39
CA HIS A 134 21.10 -12.59 -0.69
C HIS A 134 21.40 -11.08 -0.63
N GLY A 135 22.66 -10.68 -0.85
CA GLY A 135 23.14 -9.29 -0.79
C GLY A 135 22.58 -8.36 -1.86
N SER A 136 21.75 -8.86 -2.79
CA SER A 136 21.26 -8.13 -3.97
C SER A 136 20.57 -6.81 -3.63
N ALA A 137 19.89 -6.70 -2.48
CA ALA A 137 19.29 -5.43 -2.05
C ALA A 137 20.35 -4.35 -1.74
N GLN A 138 21.49 -4.75 -1.17
CA GLN A 138 22.64 -3.87 -0.94
C GLN A 138 23.33 -3.55 -2.27
N ASP A 139 23.60 -4.57 -3.09
CA ASP A 139 24.28 -4.42 -4.39
C ASP A 139 23.49 -3.58 -5.40
N ARG A 140 22.15 -3.60 -5.30
CA ARG A 140 21.22 -2.93 -6.23
C ARG A 140 20.35 -1.89 -5.53
N VAL A 141 20.87 -1.22 -4.49
CA VAL A 141 20.10 -0.25 -3.69
C VAL A 141 19.43 0.84 -4.53
N ASN A 142 20.08 1.32 -5.59
CA ASN A 142 19.52 2.35 -6.46
C ASN A 142 18.29 1.84 -7.25
N VAL A 143 18.33 0.59 -7.73
CA VAL A 143 17.19 -0.06 -8.39
C VAL A 143 16.06 -0.31 -7.39
N LEU A 144 16.39 -0.71 -6.17
CA LEU A 144 15.42 -0.89 -5.10
C LEU A 144 14.71 0.44 -4.78
N ARG A 145 15.45 1.55 -4.64
CA ARG A 145 14.86 2.89 -4.44
C ARG A 145 13.94 3.28 -5.58
N LYS A 146 14.33 3.05 -6.84
CA LYS A 146 13.47 3.30 -8.01
C LYS A 146 12.13 2.56 -7.89
N ASN A 147 12.17 1.27 -7.56
CA ASN A 147 10.99 0.45 -7.46
C ASN A 147 10.11 0.86 -6.27
N ILE A 148 10.71 1.09 -5.09
CA ILE A 148 9.98 1.58 -3.92
C ILE A 148 9.33 2.94 -4.24
N ARG A 149 10.06 3.86 -4.87
CA ARG A 149 9.52 5.18 -5.25
C ARG A 149 8.29 5.04 -6.14
N LYS A 150 8.34 4.18 -7.15
CA LYS A 150 7.19 3.91 -8.03
C LYS A 150 5.98 3.40 -7.25
N GLU A 151 6.19 2.47 -6.33
CA GLU A 151 5.11 1.90 -5.52
C GLU A 151 4.59 2.88 -4.45
N GLN A 152 5.45 3.78 -3.96
CA GLN A 152 5.11 4.83 -3.02
C GLN A 152 4.21 5.87 -3.69
N ASP A 153 4.59 6.38 -4.87
CA ASP A 153 3.79 7.34 -5.62
C ASP A 153 2.46 6.74 -6.12
N ALA A 154 2.45 5.42 -6.34
CA ALA A 154 1.23 4.66 -6.65
C ALA A 154 0.36 4.35 -5.42
N TRP A 155 0.78 4.74 -4.21
CA TRP A 155 0.09 4.43 -2.94
C TRP A 155 -0.13 2.93 -2.73
N ARG A 156 0.81 2.11 -3.20
CA ARG A 156 0.81 0.64 -3.04
C ARG A 156 1.77 0.18 -1.95
N CYS A 157 2.76 1.00 -1.59
CA CYS A 157 3.59 0.79 -0.41
C CYS A 157 3.69 2.05 0.44
N LEU A 158 3.89 1.85 1.74
CA LEU A 158 4.19 2.93 2.68
C LEU A 158 5.68 2.90 3.00
N VAL A 159 6.31 4.07 2.92
CA VAL A 159 7.67 4.30 3.40
C VAL A 159 7.53 5.20 4.61
N LEU A 160 7.96 4.70 5.77
CA LEU A 160 7.80 5.37 7.05
C LEU A 160 9.12 5.34 7.83
N ASP A 161 9.20 6.13 8.90
CA ASP A 161 10.33 6.11 9.82
C ASP A 161 10.35 4.84 10.69
N LEU A 162 11.56 4.37 11.00
CA LEU A 162 11.79 3.09 11.67
C LEU A 162 11.31 3.09 13.14
N ASP A 163 11.35 4.24 13.80
CA ASP A 163 10.93 4.44 15.19
C ASP A 163 9.43 4.13 15.42
N LEU A 164 8.61 4.16 14.37
CA LEU A 164 7.20 3.77 14.48
C LEU A 164 6.98 2.30 14.88
N LEU A 165 7.99 1.44 14.74
CA LEU A 165 7.94 0.08 15.25
C LEU A 165 7.78 0.03 16.78
N GLU A 166 8.19 1.09 17.49
CA GLU A 166 7.98 1.20 18.93
C GLU A 166 6.51 1.52 19.27
N GLN A 167 5.79 2.19 18.36
CA GLN A 167 4.37 2.51 18.50
C GLN A 167 3.46 1.35 18.04
N TRP A 168 3.90 0.58 17.05
CA TRP A 168 3.12 -0.49 16.42
C TRP A 168 3.70 -1.87 16.77
N PRO A 169 3.20 -2.52 17.83
CA PRO A 169 3.65 -3.84 18.24
C PRO A 169 3.30 -4.94 17.23
#